data_AF-A0A8R1I5Q6-F1
#
_entry.id   AF-A0A8R1I5Q6-F1
#
_cell.length_a   1.000
_cell.length_b   1.000
_cell.length_c   1.000
_cell.angle_alpha   90.00
_cell.angle_beta   90.00
_cell.angle_gamma   90.00
#
_symmetry.space_group_name_H-M   'P 1'
#
loop_
_entity.id
_entity.type
_entity.pdbx_description
1 polymer ?
#
loop_
_entity_poly.entity_id
_entity_poly.type
_entity_poly.pdbx_seq_one_letter_code
_entity_poly.pdbx_strand_id
1 'polypeptide(L)'
;MLPIQKILVLLTIIGVAHALKCHLISYGSLTDPNAITTSTSLQECPIGANSCVKTIDYSRNVFSKQCQIGNCTTATGAVQAPANCFNTTSNGVVMATCCCYGDGCNTSPSQVPIFSSIMVLVTSAFLLS
;
A
#
# COMPACT_ATOMS: atom_id res chain seq x y z
N MET A 1 -11.10 -16.71 -45.29
CA MET A 1 -11.16 -17.68 -44.17
C MET A 1 -10.09 -17.27 -43.17
N LEU A 2 -10.45 -16.51 -42.14
CA LEU A 2 -9.50 -16.01 -41.14
C LEU A 2 -9.09 -17.20 -40.24
N PRO A 3 -7.80 -17.54 -40.10
CA PRO A 3 -7.41 -18.74 -39.39
C PRO A 3 -7.72 -18.57 -37.90
N ILE A 4 -8.58 -19.47 -37.37
CA ILE A 4 -9.01 -19.59 -35.97
C ILE A 4 -7.82 -19.53 -34.99
N GLN A 5 -6.63 -19.94 -35.45
CA GLN A 5 -5.38 -19.88 -34.71
C GLN A 5 -4.91 -18.46 -34.35
N LYS A 6 -5.23 -17.44 -35.17
CA LYS A 6 -4.95 -16.03 -34.83
C LYS A 6 -5.93 -15.46 -33.80
N ILE A 7 -7.16 -15.98 -33.77
CA ILE A 7 -8.15 -15.62 -32.75
C ILE A 7 -7.71 -16.18 -31.39
N LEU A 8 -7.25 -17.43 -31.35
CA LEU A 8 -6.79 -18.06 -30.10
C LEU A 8 -5.59 -17.34 -29.46
N VAL A 9 -4.64 -16.86 -30.28
CA VAL A 9 -3.49 -16.07 -29.81
C VAL A 9 -3.90 -14.67 -29.33
N LEU A 10 -4.97 -14.09 -29.90
CA LEU A 10 -5.49 -12.80 -29.46
C LEU A 10 -6.24 -12.89 -28.13
N LEU A 11 -6.92 -14.03 -27.85
CA LEU A 11 -7.56 -14.29 -26.56
C LEU A 11 -6.57 -14.57 -25.42
N THR A 12 -5.33 -15.00 -25.71
CA THR A 12 -4.29 -15.17 -24.67
C THR A 12 -3.65 -13.86 -24.19
N ILE A 13 -3.93 -12.74 -24.85
CA ILE A 13 -3.51 -11.38 -24.43
C ILE A 13 -4.66 -10.66 -23.68
N ILE A 14 -5.72 -11.38 -23.30
CA ILE A 14 -6.78 -10.82 -22.46
C ILE A 14 -6.16 -10.49 -21.11
N GLY A 15 -6.13 -9.19 -20.84
CA GLY A 15 -5.30 -8.57 -19.82
C GLY A 15 -5.39 -9.22 -18.46
N VAL A 16 -4.21 -9.57 -17.93
CA VAL A 16 -3.98 -9.57 -16.49
C VAL A 16 -4.13 -8.13 -16.01
N ALA A 17 -5.38 -7.72 -15.78
CA ALA A 17 -5.66 -6.57 -14.94
C ALA A 17 -5.21 -6.97 -13.53
N HIS A 18 -3.94 -6.72 -13.22
CA HIS A 18 -3.42 -6.92 -11.88
C HIS A 18 -4.20 -5.98 -10.96
N ALA A 19 -5.12 -6.56 -10.18
CA ALA A 19 -5.78 -5.83 -9.12
C ALA A 19 -4.73 -5.46 -8.09
N LEU A 20 -4.73 -4.18 -7.68
CA LEU A 20 -3.89 -3.67 -6.60
C LEU A 20 -4.02 -4.58 -5.39
N LYS A 21 -2.91 -4.88 -4.70
CA LYS A 21 -2.92 -5.66 -3.47
C LYS A 21 -2.51 -4.80 -2.29
N CYS A 22 -3.33 -4.75 -1.25
CA CYS A 22 -3.03 -3.97 -0.04
C CYS A 22 -3.04 -4.87 1.19
N HIS A 23 -2.42 -4.40 2.27
CA HIS A 23 -2.69 -4.97 3.58
C HIS A 23 -4.09 -4.54 4.04
N LEU A 24 -4.92 -5.51 4.41
CA LEU A 24 -6.26 -5.28 4.95
C LEU A 24 -6.27 -5.62 6.44
N ILE A 25 -6.59 -4.63 7.27
CA ILE A 25 -6.69 -4.74 8.73
C ILE A 25 -7.84 -3.86 9.18
N SER A 26 -8.91 -4.46 9.68
CA SER A 26 -10.05 -3.70 10.22
C SER A 26 -9.65 -2.90 11.46
N TYR A 27 -8.96 -3.54 12.41
CA TYR A 27 -8.44 -2.92 13.62
C TYR A 27 -7.17 -3.63 14.08
N GLY A 28 -6.11 -2.87 14.34
CA GLY A 28 -4.88 -3.33 14.98
C GLY A 28 -4.45 -2.36 16.07
N SER A 29 -3.76 -2.85 17.10
CA SER A 29 -3.24 -2.00 18.18
C SER A 29 -1.87 -1.43 17.80
N LEU A 30 -1.64 -0.15 18.08
CA LEU A 30 -0.31 0.45 17.98
C LEU A 30 0.66 -0.07 19.06
N THR A 31 0.15 -0.65 20.14
CA THR A 31 0.96 -1.24 21.21
C THR A 31 1.39 -2.67 20.91
N ASP A 32 0.85 -3.27 19.85
CA ASP A 32 1.28 -4.58 19.38
C ASP A 32 2.33 -4.39 18.26
N PRO A 33 3.62 -4.60 18.56
CA PRO A 33 4.70 -4.43 17.58
C PRO A 33 4.55 -5.41 16.41
N ASN A 34 3.91 -6.57 16.63
CA ASN A 34 3.63 -7.52 15.57
C ASN A 34 2.49 -6.99 14.70
N ALA A 35 1.40 -6.45 15.24
CA ALA A 35 0.33 -5.89 14.40
C ALA A 35 0.83 -4.74 13.49
N ILE A 36 1.73 -3.89 13.99
CA ILE A 36 2.33 -2.81 13.22
C ILE A 36 3.17 -3.33 12.05
N THR A 37 4.04 -4.32 12.31
CA THR A 37 5.10 -4.77 11.39
C THR A 37 4.76 -6.00 10.59
N THR A 38 3.81 -6.81 11.05
CA THR A 38 3.33 -7.97 10.30
C THR A 38 2.58 -7.41 9.11
N SER A 39 3.24 -7.48 7.96
CA SER A 39 2.60 -7.60 6.68
C SER A 39 1.59 -8.74 6.80
N THR A 40 0.34 -8.41 7.12
CA THR A 40 -0.78 -9.33 6.90
C THR A 40 -0.71 -9.81 5.47
N SER A 41 -1.28 -10.97 5.14
CA SER A 41 -1.26 -11.41 3.74
C SER A 41 -1.79 -10.30 2.83
N LEU A 42 -1.08 -10.06 1.73
CA LEU A 42 -1.53 -9.12 0.72
C LEU A 42 -2.84 -9.63 0.14
N GLN A 43 -3.87 -8.80 0.21
CA GLN A 43 -5.19 -9.14 -0.30
C GLN A 43 -5.49 -8.30 -1.54
N GLU A 44 -6.13 -8.92 -2.52
CA GLU A 44 -6.58 -8.25 -3.73
C GLU A 44 -7.65 -7.22 -3.41
N CYS A 45 -7.44 -6.01 -3.91
CA CYS A 45 -8.40 -4.93 -3.77
C CYS A 45 -9.57 -5.10 -4.74
N PRO A 46 -10.75 -4.57 -4.37
CA PRO A 46 -11.89 -4.53 -5.27
C PRO A 46 -11.59 -3.74 -6.55
N ILE A 47 -12.33 -4.05 -7.61
CA ILE A 47 -12.23 -3.35 -8.90
C ILE A 47 -12.44 -1.84 -8.68
N GLY A 48 -11.55 -1.03 -9.27
CA GLY A 48 -11.58 0.43 -9.16
C GLY A 48 -10.78 0.98 -7.97
N ALA A 49 -10.18 0.13 -7.13
CA ALA A 49 -9.19 0.57 -6.16
C ALA A 49 -7.86 0.87 -6.85
N ASN A 50 -7.36 2.11 -6.70
CA ASN A 50 -6.06 2.49 -7.25
C ASN A 50 -5.03 2.81 -6.16
N SER A 51 -5.43 2.86 -4.89
CA SER A 51 -4.52 3.16 -3.78
C SER A 51 -4.81 2.36 -2.51
N CYS A 52 -3.80 2.28 -1.64
CA CYS A 52 -3.92 1.73 -0.29
C CYS A 52 -3.95 2.86 0.74
N VAL A 53 -4.74 2.69 1.80
CA VAL A 53 -4.85 3.63 2.91
C VAL A 53 -4.49 2.96 4.22
N LYS A 54 -3.87 3.73 5.10
CA LYS A 54 -3.67 3.43 6.51
C LYS A 54 -4.22 4.59 7.34
N THR A 55 -5.10 4.28 8.28
CA THR A 55 -5.62 5.26 9.23
C THR A 55 -5.12 4.91 10.63
N ILE A 56 -4.70 5.91 11.38
CA ILE A 56 -4.18 5.78 12.73
C ILE A 56 -5.04 6.67 13.63
N ASP A 57 -5.59 6.12 14.70
CA ASP A 57 -6.25 6.86 15.78
C ASP A 57 -5.31 6.86 16.98
N TYR A 58 -4.68 8.01 17.22
CA TYR A 58 -3.73 8.16 18.32
C TYR A 58 -4.42 8.23 19.68
N SER A 59 -5.68 8.66 19.74
CA SER A 59 -6.44 8.74 20.99
C SER A 59 -6.79 7.35 21.51
N ARG A 60 -7.04 6.41 20.61
CA ARG A 60 -7.36 5.01 20.96
C ARG A 60 -6.16 4.07 20.81
N ASN A 61 -5.02 4.56 20.34
CA ASN A 61 -3.84 3.76 20.02
C ASN A 61 -4.14 2.58 19.07
N VAL A 62 -4.97 2.82 18.06
CA VAL A 62 -5.33 1.80 17.06
C VAL A 62 -5.04 2.28 15.65
N PHE A 63 -4.96 1.34 14.72
CA PHE A 63 -4.84 1.62 13.30
C PHE A 63 -5.70 0.66 12.47
N SER A 64 -5.99 1.07 11.24
CA SER A 64 -6.65 0.25 10.22
C SER A 64 -5.94 0.41 8.88
N LYS A 65 -6.11 -0.58 8.02
CA LYS A 65 -5.54 -0.61 6.67
C LYS A 65 -6.59 -1.11 5.69
N GLN A 66 -6.74 -0.42 4.57
CA GLN A 66 -7.77 -0.74 3.59
C GLN A 66 -7.36 -0.33 2.17
N CYS A 67 -8.01 -0.90 1.17
CA CYS A 67 -7.97 -0.39 -0.19
C CYS A 67 -8.85 0.86 -0.30
N GLN A 68 -8.42 1.84 -1.08
CA GLN A 68 -9.23 3.01 -1.43
C GLN A 68 -9.68 2.91 -2.88
N ILE A 69 -10.98 3.10 -3.08
CA ILE A 69 -11.58 3.24 -4.41
C ILE A 69 -11.12 4.55 -5.03
N GLY A 70 -10.58 4.48 -6.24
CA GLY A 70 -9.99 5.62 -6.93
C GLY A 70 -8.61 5.99 -6.41
N ASN A 71 -8.23 7.25 -6.65
CA ASN A 71 -6.93 7.80 -6.29
C ASN A 71 -6.89 8.20 -4.81
N CYS A 72 -5.67 8.34 -4.27
CA CYS A 72 -5.47 8.97 -2.97
C CYS A 72 -6.11 10.36 -2.94
N THR A 73 -6.78 10.67 -1.83
CA THR A 73 -7.42 11.96 -1.60
C THR A 73 -7.05 12.52 -0.23
N THR A 74 -7.00 13.84 -0.12
CA THR A 74 -6.86 14.57 1.15
C THR A 74 -8.14 14.49 1.98
N ALA A 75 -8.11 14.99 3.22
CA ALA A 75 -9.31 15.18 4.06
C ALA A 75 -10.42 16.00 3.39
N THR A 76 -10.04 16.90 2.46
CA THR A 76 -10.96 17.76 1.70
C THR A 76 -11.46 17.11 0.40
N GLY A 77 -11.06 15.87 0.12
CA GLY A 77 -11.43 15.14 -1.09
C GLY A 77 -10.60 15.49 -2.33
N ALA A 78 -9.60 16.35 -2.21
CA ALA A 78 -8.72 16.70 -3.34
C ALA A 78 -7.78 15.53 -3.64
N VAL A 79 -7.56 15.22 -4.92
CA VAL A 79 -6.63 14.16 -5.34
C VAL A 79 -5.21 14.51 -4.90
N GLN A 80 -4.55 13.56 -4.27
CA GLN A 80 -3.22 13.72 -3.71
C GLN A 80 -2.20 12.94 -4.55
N ALA A 81 -1.37 13.69 -5.27
CA ALA A 81 -0.21 13.20 -6.00
C ALA A 81 0.95 14.19 -5.77
N PRO A 82 1.99 13.83 -5.01
CA PRO A 82 2.35 12.49 -4.55
C PRO A 82 1.51 11.94 -3.38
N ALA A 83 1.58 10.63 -3.18
CA ALA A 83 1.11 9.95 -1.97
C ALA A 83 1.70 10.60 -0.71
N ASN A 84 0.88 10.81 0.32
CA ASN A 84 1.27 11.52 1.54
C ASN A 84 0.29 11.21 2.69
N CYS A 85 0.68 11.58 3.91
CA CYS A 85 -0.15 11.52 5.10
C CYS A 85 -0.68 12.90 5.48
N PHE A 86 -1.89 12.94 6.01
CA PHE A 86 -2.45 14.14 6.63
C PHE A 86 -3.05 13.79 7.99
N ASN A 87 -2.97 14.76 8.91
CA ASN A 87 -3.57 14.64 10.22
C ASN A 87 -4.95 15.32 10.22
N THR A 88 -5.91 14.69 10.85
CA THR A 88 -7.25 15.22 11.11
C THR A 88 -7.49 15.22 12.60
N THR A 89 -7.75 16.41 13.15
CA THR A 89 -8.14 16.58 14.54
C THR A 89 -9.61 16.95 14.59
N SER A 90 -10.44 16.13 15.23
CA SER A 90 -11.88 16.40 15.41
C SER A 90 -12.29 16.05 16.83
N ASN A 91 -12.96 16.98 17.53
CA ASN A 91 -13.43 16.80 18.91
C ASN A 91 -12.36 16.27 19.89
N GLY A 92 -11.11 16.74 19.75
CA GLY A 92 -9.98 16.29 20.59
C GLY A 92 -9.39 14.93 20.21
N VAL A 93 -9.95 14.25 19.21
CA VAL A 93 -9.39 13.02 18.65
C VAL A 93 -8.39 13.37 17.55
N VAL A 94 -7.17 12.84 17.67
CA VAL A 94 -6.10 13.04 16.68
C VAL A 94 -5.98 11.78 15.83
N MET A 95 -6.25 11.89 14.54
CA MET A 95 -6.08 10.82 13.58
C MET A 95 -5.07 11.20 12.50
N ALA A 96 -4.32 10.23 11.98
CA ALA A 96 -3.53 10.37 10.77
C ALA A 96 -4.09 9.43 9.69
N THR A 97 -4.24 9.94 8.48
CA THR A 97 -4.59 9.14 7.30
C THR A 97 -3.45 9.24 6.29
N CYS A 98 -2.86 8.10 5.96
CA CYS A 98 -1.80 7.95 4.98
C CYS A 98 -2.33 7.18 3.78
N CYS A 99 -2.09 7.70 2.58
CA CYS A 99 -2.43 7.01 1.35
C CYS A 99 -1.18 6.80 0.48
N CYS A 100 -1.12 5.66 -0.20
CA CYS A 100 -0.01 5.29 -1.08
C CYS A 100 -0.48 4.49 -2.30
N TYR A 101 0.35 4.46 -3.33
CA TYR A 101 0.11 3.71 -4.57
C TYR A 101 1.07 2.52 -4.66
N GLY A 102 0.59 1.42 -5.25
CA GLY A 102 1.37 0.20 -5.45
C GLY A 102 1.11 -0.89 -4.42
N ASP A 103 1.45 -2.12 -4.78
CA ASP A 103 1.14 -3.29 -3.95
C ASP A 103 1.85 -3.22 -2.59
N GLY A 104 1.10 -3.42 -1.52
CA GLY A 104 1.62 -3.52 -0.14
C GLY A 104 2.22 -2.24 0.43
N CYS A 105 2.07 -1.11 -0.25
CA CYS A 105 2.69 0.16 0.16
C CYS A 105 2.19 0.64 1.55
N ASN A 106 1.01 0.19 2.00
CA ASN A 106 0.45 0.54 3.30
C ASN A 106 0.99 -0.33 4.45
N THR A 107 2.09 -1.05 4.21
CA THR A 107 2.90 -1.64 5.29
C THR A 107 3.35 -0.52 6.22
N SER A 108 3.30 -0.75 7.54
CA SER A 108 3.94 0.21 8.44
C SER A 108 5.44 0.06 8.24
N PRO A 109 6.22 1.14 8.09
CA PRO A 109 7.65 1.01 8.25
C PRO A 109 7.87 0.42 9.64
N SER A 110 8.30 -0.85 9.70
CA SER A 110 9.11 -1.29 10.82
C SER A 110 10.23 -0.26 10.88
N GLN A 111 10.56 0.24 12.06
CA GLN A 111 11.78 1.01 12.24
C GLN A 111 12.95 0.04 12.02
N VAL A 112 13.17 -0.35 10.76
CA VAL A 112 14.33 -1.12 10.36
C VAL A 112 15.48 -0.14 10.54
N PRO A 113 16.44 -0.44 11.41
CA PRO A 113 17.57 0.45 11.62
C PRO A 113 18.27 0.67 10.28
N ILE A 114 18.78 1.88 10.11
CA ILE A 114 19.32 2.54 8.90
C ILE A 114 20.50 1.75 8.26
N PHE A 115 20.82 0.56 8.75
CA PHE A 115 21.91 -0.30 8.30
C PHE A 115 21.61 -1.09 7.01
N SER A 116 20.34 -1.26 6.62
CA SER A 116 20.02 -2.09 5.44
C SER A 116 20.36 -1.42 4.10
N SER A 117 20.57 -0.09 4.08
CA SER A 117 20.97 0.66 2.89
C SER A 117 22.48 0.56 2.58
N ILE A 118 23.30 0.06 3.53
CA ILE A 118 24.76 -0.03 3.35
C ILE A 118 25.15 -1.32 2.59
N MET A 119 24.38 -2.41 2.73
CA MET A 119 24.74 -3.70 2.13
C MET A 119 24.58 -3.76 0.61
N VAL A 120 23.68 -2.94 0.02
CA VAL A 120 23.51 -2.90 -1.45
C VAL A 120 24.72 -2.25 -2.14
N LEU A 121 25.32 -1.24 -1.51
CA LEU A 121 26.49 -0.54 -2.05
C LEU A 121 27.77 -1.39 -2.00
N VAL A 122 27.94 -2.21 -0.95
CA VAL A 122 29.13 -3.06 -0.80
C VAL A 122 29.11 -4.22 -1.81
N THR A 123 27.95 -4.80 -2.11
CA THR A 123 27.86 -5.87 -3.13
C THR A 123 28.12 -5.36 -4.55
N SER A 124 27.73 -4.13 -4.88
CA SER A 124 28.05 -3.54 -6.19
C SER A 124 29.53 -3.21 -6.34
N ALA A 125 30.22 -2.81 -5.27
CA ALA A 125 31.65 -2.51 -5.32
C ALA A 125 32.50 -3.80 -5.49
N PHE A 126 32.11 -4.90 -4.85
CA PHE A 126 32.81 -6.19 -4.95
C PHE A 126 32.60 -6.94 -6.27
N LEU A 127 31.51 -6.67 -7.00
CA LEU A 127 31.27 -7.25 -8.33
C LEU A 127 31.94 -6.46 -9.46
N LEU A 128 32.44 -5.25 -9.16
CA LEU A 128 33.13 -4.35 -10.09
C LEU A 128 34.65 -4.26 -9.80
N SER A 129 35.17 -5.02 -8.83
CA SER A 129 36.60 -5.22 -8.58
C SER A 129 37.02 -6.64 -8.92
#